data_AF-A0A2P4Y027-F1
#
_entry.id   AF-A0A2P4Y027-F1
#
_cell.length_a   1.000
_cell.length_b   1.000
_cell.length_c   1.000
_cell.angle_alpha   90.00
_cell.angle_beta   90.00
_cell.angle_gamma   90.00
#
_symmetry.space_group_name_H-M   'P 1'
#
loop_
_entity.id
_entity.type
_entity.pdbx_description
1 polymer ?
#
loop_
_entity_poly.entity_id
_entity_poly.type
_entity_poly.pdbx_seq_one_letter_code
_entity_poly.pdbx_strand_id
1 'polypeptide(L)'
;MLLLPLFVMLLAAASVPSEAKCVMTQTCVNPDNEPDYDACIPEAHKEPVDPQPMAGDGWPSVIGGGSCTTATDCNGKGQCVHGACVCRRDGMAAGPHCNQFAIQCPAYKDNACCSWQQNQAMAENFKLVASVFGKNSAGGCDACAANLMNLWCGLVCSPEQDQFLQMAHQWPSINYRPDPMTEKEKVKVLELNVALAKDFTCAVFDSCKNTAMASMAAAMKSSLGFLNYQMQVGAVGHGEYITMHFNATKDKSFDYDVLKCSNYSEVVENRQSLPTQAQLLESITSKATDDKQCPCGACRATCDTHTSGGSHIHVVDDPISMLSGFSTKLVAAAYGLLVIFAFFWKKWKD
;
A
#
# COMPACT_ATOMS: atom_id res chain seq x y z
N MET A 1 11.95 28.67 54.94
CA MET A 1 11.81 28.76 53.47
C MET A 1 12.48 27.53 52.88
N LEU A 2 11.71 26.47 52.67
CA LEU A 2 12.18 25.08 52.54
C LEU A 2 11.47 24.41 51.33
N LEU A 3 11.47 25.09 50.19
CA LEU A 3 10.66 24.73 49.02
C LEU A 3 11.43 24.66 47.68
N LEU A 4 12.76 24.72 47.71
CA LEU A 4 13.57 24.69 46.48
C LEU A 4 14.07 23.31 45.99
N PRO A 5 14.21 22.23 46.79
CA PRO A 5 14.80 21.00 46.27
C PRO A 5 13.77 20.07 45.60
N LEU A 6 12.47 20.30 45.79
CA LEU A 6 11.44 19.42 45.21
C LEU A 6 11.17 19.69 43.72
N PHE A 7 11.50 20.89 43.22
CA PHE A 7 11.22 21.26 41.83
C PHE A 7 12.27 20.72 40.84
N VAL A 8 13.45 20.33 41.32
CA VAL A 8 14.53 19.80 40.46
C VAL A 8 14.42 18.28 40.26
N MET A 9 13.70 17.55 41.13
CA MET A 9 13.47 16.10 40.93
C MET A 9 12.30 15.75 40.00
N LEU A 10 11.45 16.72 39.62
CA LEU A 10 10.27 16.48 38.77
C LEU A 10 10.53 16.68 37.26
N LEU A 11 11.75 17.05 36.86
CA LEU A 11 12.12 17.28 35.45
C LEU A 11 12.97 16.16 34.83
N ALA A 12 13.22 15.07 35.55
CA ALA A 12 14.02 13.94 35.07
C ALA A 12 13.19 12.71 34.67
N ALA A 13 11.93 12.92 34.28
CA ALA A 13 11.18 11.96 33.46
C ALA A 13 11.24 12.41 31.99
N ALA A 14 12.44 12.74 31.51
CA ALA A 14 12.67 12.71 30.08
C ALA A 14 12.57 11.23 29.70
N SER A 15 11.51 10.87 28.98
CA SER A 15 11.40 9.60 28.27
C SER A 15 12.75 9.32 27.60
N VAL A 16 13.43 8.26 28.03
CA VAL A 16 14.59 7.74 27.29
C VAL A 16 14.12 7.61 25.84
N PRO A 17 14.77 8.29 24.87
CA PRO A 17 14.43 8.07 23.47
C PRO A 17 14.55 6.57 23.25
N SER A 18 13.45 5.92 22.88
CA SER A 18 13.51 4.53 22.44
C SER A 18 14.53 4.52 21.30
N GLU A 19 15.67 3.85 21.48
CA GLU A 19 16.64 3.74 20.40
C GLU A 19 15.93 3.04 19.24
N ALA A 20 15.87 3.69 18.08
CA ALA A 20 15.24 3.15 16.90
C ALA A 20 16.02 1.91 16.45
N LYS A 21 15.39 0.73 16.37
CA LYS A 21 16.04 -0.51 15.93
C LYS A 21 15.26 -1.24 14.83
N CYS A 22 16.02 -1.94 14.01
CA CYS A 22 15.55 -2.81 12.94
C CYS A 22 15.47 -4.26 13.40
N VAL A 23 14.37 -4.93 13.09
CA VAL A 23 14.10 -6.30 13.58
C VAL A 23 14.14 -7.35 12.49
N MET A 24 14.06 -6.94 11.22
CA MET A 24 14.13 -7.84 10.07
C MET A 24 14.87 -7.22 8.90
N THR A 25 15.34 -8.05 7.99
CA THR A 25 15.99 -7.64 6.74
C THR A 25 15.74 -8.68 5.64
N GLN A 26 16.13 -8.37 4.42
CA GLN A 26 16.20 -9.34 3.32
C GLN A 26 17.43 -9.05 2.47
N THR A 27 18.25 -10.06 2.23
CA THR A 27 19.56 -9.91 1.56
C THR A 27 19.58 -10.47 0.14
N CYS A 28 18.46 -10.98 -0.34
CA CYS A 28 18.27 -11.58 -1.64
C CYS A 28 17.18 -10.84 -2.44
N VAL A 29 17.18 -11.02 -3.76
CA VAL A 29 16.17 -10.44 -4.66
C VAL A 29 15.39 -11.57 -5.32
N ASN A 30 14.07 -11.41 -5.41
CA ASN A 30 13.19 -12.25 -6.21
C ASN A 30 12.56 -11.39 -7.34
N PRO A 31 13.30 -11.16 -8.45
CA PRO A 31 13.02 -10.09 -9.41
C PRO A 31 11.78 -10.34 -10.29
N ASP A 32 11.33 -11.59 -10.39
CA ASP A 32 10.16 -11.96 -11.20
C ASP A 32 8.90 -12.19 -10.34
N ASN A 33 9.03 -11.96 -9.02
CA ASN A 33 8.07 -12.43 -8.03
C ASN A 33 7.69 -13.91 -8.26
N GLU A 34 8.65 -14.68 -8.80
CA GLU A 34 8.50 -16.10 -9.01
C GLU A 34 8.57 -16.73 -7.64
N PRO A 35 7.62 -17.59 -7.27
CA PRO A 35 7.59 -17.96 -5.88
C PRO A 35 8.81 -18.80 -5.45
N ASP A 36 9.73 -18.16 -4.72
CA ASP A 36 11.02 -18.71 -4.28
C ASP A 36 10.97 -18.98 -2.77
N TYR A 37 10.28 -20.07 -2.46
CA TYR A 37 9.78 -20.42 -1.14
C TYR A 37 10.83 -20.74 -0.07
N ASP A 38 12.09 -20.92 -0.47
CA ASP A 38 13.17 -21.31 0.44
C ASP A 38 14.45 -20.50 0.23
N ALA A 39 14.73 -19.97 -0.96
CA ALA A 39 16.00 -19.33 -1.25
C ALA A 39 15.97 -17.82 -1.07
N CYS A 40 14.81 -17.16 -1.24
CA CYS A 40 14.71 -15.73 -1.00
C CYS A 40 13.54 -15.32 -0.12
N ILE A 41 13.74 -15.43 1.20
CA ILE A 41 12.80 -14.97 2.21
C ILE A 41 13.43 -13.91 3.13
N PRO A 42 12.62 -13.01 3.72
CA PRO A 42 13.05 -12.14 4.80
C PRO A 42 13.50 -12.91 6.03
N GLU A 43 14.40 -12.29 6.79
CA GLU A 43 15.08 -12.88 7.94
C GLU A 43 14.96 -11.96 9.15
N ALA A 44 14.75 -12.56 10.32
CA ALA A 44 14.83 -11.85 11.58
C ALA A 44 16.29 -11.56 11.95
N HIS A 45 16.56 -10.36 12.44
CA HIS A 45 17.81 -10.11 13.14
C HIS A 45 17.82 -10.87 14.47
N LYS A 46 18.96 -11.48 14.81
CA LYS A 46 19.13 -12.17 16.10
C LYS A 46 19.01 -11.21 17.28
N GLU A 47 19.55 -10.01 17.10
CA GLU A 47 19.43 -8.87 17.99
C GLU A 47 19.08 -7.67 17.11
N PRO A 48 18.16 -6.79 17.53
CA PRO A 48 17.79 -5.62 16.75
C PRO A 48 19.02 -4.77 16.40
N VAL A 49 19.13 -4.35 15.15
CA VAL A 49 20.30 -3.60 14.64
C VAL A 49 19.97 -2.13 14.43
N ASP A 50 21.01 -1.30 14.39
CA ASP A 50 20.83 0.13 14.13
C ASP A 50 20.44 0.37 12.65
N PRO A 51 19.45 1.24 12.40
CA PRO A 51 19.08 1.64 11.05
C PRO A 51 20.25 2.30 10.32
N GLN A 52 20.26 2.15 8.99
CA GLN A 52 21.35 2.59 8.11
C GLN A 52 20.82 3.53 7.02
N PRO A 53 21.63 4.48 6.53
CA PRO A 53 21.23 5.29 5.39
C PRO A 53 21.08 4.45 4.12
N MET A 54 20.15 4.83 3.25
CA MET A 54 19.94 4.26 1.92
C MET A 54 21.01 4.74 0.93
N ALA A 55 22.27 4.42 1.22
CA ALA A 55 23.45 4.83 0.47
C ALA A 55 24.49 3.71 0.40
N GLY A 56 25.41 3.80 -0.56
CA GLY A 56 26.46 2.80 -0.78
C GLY A 56 26.07 1.75 -1.81
N ASP A 57 26.67 0.57 -1.72
CA ASP A 57 26.53 -0.49 -2.71
C ASP A 57 25.06 -0.97 -2.83
N GLY A 58 24.59 -1.07 -4.07
CA GLY A 58 23.20 -1.44 -4.39
C GLY A 58 22.21 -0.25 -4.43
N TRP A 59 22.47 0.81 -3.66
CA TRP A 59 21.63 2.02 -3.66
C TRP A 59 21.97 2.98 -4.81
N PRO A 60 21.00 3.72 -5.36
CA PRO A 60 21.26 4.71 -6.38
C PRO A 60 21.88 5.99 -5.78
N SER A 61 23.02 6.43 -6.31
CA SER A 61 23.61 7.72 -5.97
C SER A 61 23.05 8.88 -6.79
N VAL A 62 22.56 8.59 -7.99
CA VAL A 62 22.03 9.54 -8.97
C VAL A 62 20.86 8.93 -9.73
N ILE A 63 20.12 9.76 -10.46
CA ILE A 63 19.09 9.31 -11.42
C ILE A 63 19.57 9.69 -12.82
N GLY A 64 20.15 8.73 -13.54
CA GLY A 64 20.76 8.94 -14.86
C GLY A 64 22.10 9.70 -14.80
N GLY A 65 22.52 10.22 -15.95
CA GLY A 65 23.75 11.00 -16.12
C GLY A 65 25.00 10.20 -16.48
N GLY A 66 24.93 8.87 -16.52
CA GLY A 66 26.01 8.01 -17.00
C GLY A 66 26.25 8.18 -18.50
N SER A 67 27.51 8.06 -18.93
CA SER A 67 27.88 8.21 -20.34
C SER A 67 27.24 7.12 -21.20
N CYS A 68 26.73 7.48 -22.36
CA CYS A 68 26.14 6.52 -23.30
C CYS A 68 26.42 6.89 -24.75
N THR A 69 26.36 5.88 -25.62
CA THR A 69 26.37 6.02 -27.07
C THR A 69 25.04 5.59 -27.67
N THR A 70 24.38 4.63 -27.03
CA THR A 70 23.14 4.01 -27.48
C THR A 70 22.17 3.85 -26.30
N ALA A 71 20.89 3.63 -26.59
CA ALA A 71 19.88 3.40 -25.54
C ALA A 71 20.13 2.10 -24.74
N THR A 72 20.85 1.13 -25.31
CA THR A 72 21.23 -0.11 -24.62
C THR A 72 22.20 0.14 -23.47
N ASP A 73 23.03 1.19 -23.56
CA ASP A 73 23.93 1.61 -22.47
C ASP A 73 23.14 2.12 -21.24
N CYS A 74 21.84 2.37 -21.40
CA CYS A 74 20.90 2.76 -20.35
C CYS A 74 19.97 1.60 -19.94
N ASN A 75 20.43 0.35 -20.10
CA ASN A 75 19.78 -0.88 -19.65
C ASN A 75 18.35 -1.09 -20.15
N GLY A 76 17.97 -0.48 -21.28
CA GLY A 76 16.59 -0.50 -21.80
C GLY A 76 15.55 0.21 -20.92
N LYS A 77 15.98 0.76 -19.78
CA LYS A 77 15.19 1.50 -18.80
C LYS A 77 15.36 3.02 -18.96
N GLY A 78 16.10 3.47 -19.96
CA GLY A 78 16.33 4.87 -20.25
C GLY A 78 16.59 5.14 -21.73
N GLN A 79 16.86 6.40 -22.05
CA GLN A 79 17.26 6.87 -23.38
C GLN A 79 18.63 7.51 -23.29
N CYS A 80 19.43 7.37 -24.34
CA CYS A 80 20.69 8.10 -24.46
C CYS A 80 20.43 9.46 -25.11
N VAL A 81 20.59 10.54 -24.33
CA VAL A 81 20.33 11.91 -24.76
C VAL A 81 21.61 12.72 -24.61
N HIS A 82 22.13 13.26 -25.72
CA HIS A 82 23.39 14.01 -25.75
C HIS A 82 24.58 13.30 -25.07
N GLY A 83 24.66 11.98 -25.22
CA GLY A 83 25.73 11.18 -24.62
C GLY A 83 25.56 10.88 -23.12
N ALA A 84 24.40 11.22 -22.52
CA ALA A 84 24.06 10.91 -21.14
C ALA A 84 22.76 10.10 -21.04
N CYS A 85 22.74 9.11 -20.14
CA CYS A 85 21.55 8.31 -19.87
C CYS A 85 20.49 9.13 -19.13
N VAL A 86 19.28 9.15 -19.66
CA VAL A 86 18.09 9.71 -19.02
C VAL A 86 17.15 8.55 -18.71
N CYS A 87 16.97 8.24 -17.43
CA CYS A 87 16.11 7.14 -17.01
C CYS A 87 14.63 7.44 -17.24
N ARG A 88 13.85 6.38 -17.47
CA ARG A 88 12.40 6.48 -17.59
C ARG A 88 11.84 7.07 -16.28
N ARG A 89 10.89 7.99 -16.40
CA ARG A 89 10.16 8.55 -15.26
C ARG A 89 9.01 7.62 -14.86
N ASP A 90 9.35 6.38 -14.51
CA ASP A 90 8.39 5.36 -14.08
C ASP A 90 8.47 5.03 -12.59
N GLY A 91 9.26 5.80 -11.83
CA GLY A 91 9.42 5.65 -10.39
C GLY A 91 10.30 4.48 -9.99
N MET A 92 10.78 3.68 -10.94
CA MET A 92 11.59 2.49 -10.69
C MET A 92 13.05 2.70 -11.07
N ALA A 93 13.35 3.24 -12.25
CA ALA A 93 14.73 3.25 -12.75
C ALA A 93 15.60 4.38 -12.17
N ALA A 94 16.79 4.04 -11.68
CA ALA A 94 17.80 4.97 -11.19
C ALA A 94 19.23 4.47 -11.43
N GLY A 95 20.21 5.19 -10.92
CA GLY A 95 21.64 4.96 -11.16
C GLY A 95 22.14 5.65 -12.44
N PRO A 96 23.46 5.75 -12.63
CA PRO A 96 24.04 6.45 -13.77
C PRO A 96 23.56 5.90 -15.12
N HIS A 97 23.40 4.58 -15.22
CA HIS A 97 23.01 3.86 -16.42
C HIS A 97 21.60 3.25 -16.34
N CYS A 98 20.76 3.72 -15.42
CA CYS A 98 19.39 3.22 -15.23
C CYS A 98 19.31 1.72 -14.87
N ASN A 99 20.37 1.18 -14.25
CA ASN A 99 20.49 -0.22 -13.84
C ASN A 99 20.11 -0.47 -12.37
N GLN A 100 19.84 0.58 -11.60
CA GLN A 100 19.48 0.50 -10.19
C GLN A 100 18.01 0.90 -10.00
N PHE A 101 17.50 0.72 -8.78
CA PHE A 101 16.14 1.10 -8.42
C PHE A 101 16.11 2.41 -7.64
N ALA A 102 15.19 3.30 -7.99
CA ALA A 102 14.97 4.54 -7.26
C ALA A 102 14.59 4.24 -5.80
N ILE A 103 15.01 5.11 -4.88
CA ILE A 103 14.63 5.02 -3.47
C ILE A 103 13.11 5.23 -3.38
N GLN A 104 12.37 4.19 -2.97
CA GLN A 104 10.91 4.23 -2.92
C GLN A 104 10.40 5.00 -1.72
N CYS A 105 11.12 5.00 -0.60
CA CYS A 105 10.65 5.59 0.66
C CYS A 105 11.59 6.72 1.11
N PRO A 106 11.57 7.88 0.41
CA PRO A 106 12.53 8.97 0.66
C PRO A 106 12.44 9.55 2.08
N ALA A 107 11.30 9.45 2.75
CA ALA A 107 11.14 9.85 4.15
C ALA A 107 12.11 9.15 5.12
N TYR A 108 12.59 7.94 4.79
CA TYR A 108 13.51 7.16 5.61
C TYR A 108 14.94 7.15 5.07
N LYS A 109 15.25 7.94 4.04
CA LYS A 109 16.53 7.84 3.30
C LYS A 109 17.78 7.88 4.17
N ASP A 110 17.78 8.73 5.20
CA ASP A 110 18.95 8.93 6.05
C ASP A 110 19.07 7.88 7.16
N ASN A 111 17.98 7.19 7.49
CA ASN A 111 17.93 6.22 8.56
C ASN A 111 16.81 5.20 8.33
N ALA A 112 17.15 4.04 7.76
CA ALA A 112 16.19 3.01 7.34
C ALA A 112 16.56 1.61 7.82
N CYS A 113 15.54 0.79 8.00
CA CYS A 113 15.71 -0.64 8.28
C CYS A 113 15.70 -1.54 7.04
N CYS A 114 15.34 -0.99 5.88
CA CYS A 114 15.25 -1.78 4.66
C CYS A 114 16.57 -1.85 3.91
N SER A 115 16.81 -2.98 3.27
CA SER A 115 17.91 -3.17 2.33
C SER A 115 17.58 -2.63 0.94
N TRP A 116 18.59 -2.53 0.06
CA TRP A 116 18.36 -2.15 -1.34
C TRP A 116 17.53 -3.20 -2.07
N GLN A 117 17.61 -4.47 -1.67
CA GLN A 117 16.81 -5.58 -2.20
C GLN A 117 15.32 -5.40 -1.85
N GLN A 118 15.01 -5.04 -0.60
CA GLN A 118 13.63 -4.73 -0.19
C GLN A 118 13.11 -3.49 -0.92
N ASN A 119 13.95 -2.48 -1.14
CA ASN A 119 13.60 -1.32 -1.94
C ASN A 119 13.28 -1.67 -3.40
N GLN A 120 14.04 -2.58 -4.01
CA GLN A 120 13.72 -3.09 -5.35
C GLN A 120 12.34 -3.76 -5.38
N ALA A 121 12.05 -4.67 -4.45
CA ALA A 121 10.76 -5.35 -4.37
C ALA A 121 9.61 -4.36 -4.18
N MET A 122 9.78 -3.33 -3.34
CA MET A 122 8.80 -2.26 -3.19
C MET A 122 8.59 -1.46 -4.47
N ALA A 123 9.65 -1.19 -5.25
CA ALA A 123 9.52 -0.42 -6.49
C ALA A 123 8.63 -1.13 -7.51
N GLU A 124 8.78 -2.44 -7.63
CA GLU A 124 7.97 -3.30 -8.51
C GLU A 124 6.53 -3.39 -8.00
N ASN A 125 6.35 -3.64 -6.70
CA ASN A 125 5.02 -3.77 -6.07
C ASN A 125 4.24 -2.46 -6.04
N PHE A 126 4.89 -1.30 -5.85
CA PHE A 126 4.21 -0.01 -5.83
C PHE A 126 3.62 0.36 -7.18
N LYS A 127 4.20 -0.12 -8.29
CA LYS A 127 3.59 0.05 -9.61
C LYS A 127 2.25 -0.68 -9.70
N LEU A 128 2.14 -1.87 -9.11
CA LEU A 128 0.88 -2.61 -9.02
C LEU A 128 -0.13 -1.84 -8.15
N VAL A 129 0.29 -1.39 -6.96
CA VAL A 129 -0.57 -0.58 -6.07
C VAL A 129 -1.08 0.67 -6.79
N ALA A 130 -0.20 1.39 -7.50
CA ALA A 130 -0.57 2.57 -8.29
C ALA A 130 -1.62 2.24 -9.36
N SER A 131 -1.46 1.14 -10.08
CA SER A 131 -2.38 0.74 -11.15
C SER A 131 -3.76 0.33 -10.64
N VAL A 132 -3.80 -0.31 -9.47
CA VAL A 132 -5.00 -0.92 -8.87
C VAL A 132 -5.79 0.10 -8.07
N PHE A 133 -5.12 0.84 -7.19
CA PHE A 133 -5.75 1.77 -6.24
C PHE A 133 -5.66 3.22 -6.65
N GLY A 134 -4.73 3.61 -7.53
CA GLY A 134 -4.61 4.98 -8.03
C GLY A 134 -5.77 5.37 -8.94
N LYS A 135 -5.90 6.67 -9.21
CA LYS A 135 -6.93 7.22 -10.10
C LYS A 135 -6.79 6.56 -11.49
N ASN A 136 -7.83 5.84 -11.88
CA ASN A 136 -7.90 5.10 -13.13
C ASN A 136 -9.35 5.07 -13.64
N SER A 137 -9.58 4.52 -14.82
CA SER A 137 -10.91 4.41 -15.43
C SER A 137 -11.88 3.51 -14.66
N ALA A 138 -11.38 2.63 -13.78
CA ALA A 138 -12.20 1.74 -12.98
C ALA A 138 -12.76 2.41 -11.71
N GLY A 139 -12.19 3.54 -11.27
CA GLY A 139 -12.64 4.26 -10.07
C GLY A 139 -11.71 4.08 -8.87
N GLY A 140 -10.43 4.39 -9.03
CA GLY A 140 -9.46 4.48 -7.94
C GLY A 140 -9.22 5.91 -7.41
N CYS A 141 -8.33 6.02 -6.42
CA CYS A 141 -8.03 7.23 -5.65
C CYS A 141 -6.52 7.32 -5.33
N ASP A 142 -5.87 8.37 -5.81
CA ASP A 142 -4.42 8.55 -5.62
C ASP A 142 -4.01 8.70 -4.16
N ALA A 143 -4.87 9.29 -3.31
CA ALA A 143 -4.64 9.34 -1.86
C ALA A 143 -4.61 7.93 -1.24
N CYS A 144 -5.54 7.05 -1.63
CA CYS A 144 -5.55 5.64 -1.19
C CYS A 144 -4.26 4.92 -1.60
N ALA A 145 -3.85 5.06 -2.87
CA ALA A 145 -2.62 4.43 -3.36
C ALA A 145 -1.38 4.94 -2.61
N ALA A 146 -1.26 6.25 -2.41
CA ALA A 146 -0.18 6.84 -1.64
C ALA A 146 -0.16 6.37 -0.18
N ASN A 147 -1.34 6.27 0.46
CA ASN A 147 -1.47 5.75 1.83
C ASN A 147 -1.04 4.28 1.94
N LEU A 148 -1.42 3.43 0.98
CA LEU A 148 -0.96 2.04 0.95
C LEU A 148 0.55 1.94 0.76
N MET A 149 1.14 2.75 -0.12
CA MET A 149 2.60 2.79 -0.30
C MET A 149 3.31 3.29 0.97
N ASN A 150 2.75 4.29 1.65
CA ASN A 150 3.29 4.79 2.92
C ASN A 150 3.23 3.73 4.04
N LEU A 151 2.14 2.96 4.10
CA LEU A 151 2.02 1.84 5.02
C LEU A 151 3.17 0.86 4.80
N TRP A 152 3.39 0.41 3.56
CA TRP A 152 4.49 -0.50 3.24
C TRP A 152 5.87 0.10 3.51
N CYS A 153 6.08 1.36 3.15
CA CYS A 153 7.33 2.08 3.47
C CYS A 153 7.61 2.08 4.98
N GLY A 154 6.60 2.32 5.81
CA GLY A 154 6.77 2.30 7.26
C GLY A 154 7.03 0.92 7.82
N LEU A 155 6.28 -0.10 7.39
CA LEU A 155 6.49 -1.48 7.85
C LEU A 155 7.89 -1.99 7.49
N VAL A 156 8.38 -1.65 6.29
CA VAL A 156 9.63 -2.20 5.74
C VAL A 156 10.85 -1.34 6.08
N CYS A 157 10.75 -0.02 6.07
CA CYS A 157 11.90 0.88 6.21
C CYS A 157 11.92 1.73 7.47
N SER A 158 10.85 1.80 8.29
CA SER A 158 10.86 2.65 9.49
C SER A 158 12.05 2.32 10.38
N PRO A 159 12.80 3.32 10.89
CA PRO A 159 13.92 3.06 11.80
C PRO A 159 13.46 2.51 13.15
N GLU A 160 12.18 2.67 13.50
CA GLU A 160 11.58 2.30 14.79
C GLU A 160 10.76 1.00 14.70
N GLN A 161 11.18 0.06 13.84
CA GLN A 161 10.47 -1.21 13.64
C GLN A 161 10.23 -1.96 14.95
N ASP A 162 11.20 -1.97 15.86
CA ASP A 162 11.13 -2.65 17.15
C ASP A 162 10.01 -2.16 18.08
N GLN A 163 9.49 -0.95 17.84
CA GLN A 163 8.39 -0.39 18.64
C GLN A 163 7.02 -0.98 18.29
N PHE A 164 6.82 -1.44 17.05
CA PHE A 164 5.51 -1.89 16.56
C PHE A 164 5.53 -3.26 15.87
N LEU A 165 6.69 -3.79 15.53
CA LEU A 165 6.87 -5.07 14.85
C LEU A 165 7.59 -6.05 15.79
N GLN A 166 7.01 -7.22 15.98
CA GLN A 166 7.57 -8.29 16.81
C GLN A 166 7.59 -9.61 16.04
N MET A 167 8.65 -10.40 16.20
CA MET A 167 8.66 -11.76 15.68
C MET A 167 7.60 -12.61 16.39
N ALA A 168 6.83 -13.40 15.63
CA ALA A 168 5.84 -14.30 16.24
C ALA A 168 6.52 -15.49 16.96
N HIS A 169 7.73 -15.86 16.53
CA HIS A 169 8.51 -16.95 17.10
C HIS A 169 9.91 -16.47 17.53
N GLN A 170 10.56 -17.23 18.40
CA GLN A 170 11.95 -16.98 18.78
C GLN A 170 12.90 -17.15 17.58
N TRP A 171 14.03 -16.43 17.59
CA TRP A 171 15.05 -16.51 16.55
C TRP A 171 15.43 -17.98 16.26
N PRO A 172 15.51 -18.40 14.98
CA PRO A 172 15.56 -17.59 13.77
C PRO A 172 14.20 -17.13 13.22
N SER A 173 13.12 -17.27 14.00
CA SER A 173 11.76 -16.77 13.72
C SER A 173 11.13 -17.27 12.41
N ILE A 174 11.77 -18.28 11.81
CA ILE A 174 11.33 -19.00 10.64
C ILE A 174 10.31 -20.07 11.08
N ASN A 175 9.17 -20.08 10.40
CA ASN A 175 8.16 -21.12 10.49
C ASN A 175 7.91 -21.75 9.12
N TYR A 176 7.09 -22.81 9.09
CA TYR A 176 6.71 -23.53 7.88
C TYR A 176 5.20 -23.60 7.74
N ARG A 177 4.66 -23.13 6.61
CA ARG A 177 3.22 -23.05 6.36
C ARG A 177 2.84 -23.78 5.06
N PRO A 178 1.66 -24.40 4.97
CA PRO A 178 1.21 -25.00 3.71
C PRO A 178 0.95 -23.90 2.68
N ASP A 179 1.44 -24.09 1.45
CA ASP A 179 1.15 -23.20 0.33
C ASP A 179 0.43 -23.98 -0.79
N PRO A 180 -0.86 -23.65 -1.06
CA PRO A 180 -1.65 -24.33 -2.08
C PRO A 180 -1.15 -24.12 -3.51
N MET A 181 -0.24 -23.17 -3.77
CA MET A 181 0.26 -22.82 -5.11
C MET A 181 1.47 -23.63 -5.57
N THR A 182 2.09 -24.42 -4.69
CA THR A 182 3.50 -24.85 -4.85
C THR A 182 3.72 -26.34 -5.03
N GLU A 183 2.66 -27.11 -4.81
CA GLU A 183 2.72 -28.57 -4.65
C GLU A 183 3.64 -29.03 -3.49
N LYS A 184 4.31 -28.12 -2.77
CA LYS A 184 5.07 -28.40 -1.54
C LYS A 184 4.12 -28.40 -0.35
N GLU A 185 4.27 -29.40 0.52
CA GLU A 185 3.44 -29.53 1.72
C GLU A 185 3.65 -28.35 2.70
N LYS A 186 4.87 -27.78 2.72
CA LYS A 186 5.23 -26.64 3.57
C LYS A 186 6.28 -25.75 2.90
N VAL A 187 6.14 -24.44 3.05
CA VAL A 187 7.07 -23.39 2.60
C VAL A 187 7.58 -22.59 3.79
N LYS A 188 8.81 -22.09 3.70
CA LYS A 188 9.47 -21.31 4.74
C LYS A 188 8.87 -19.90 4.80
N VAL A 189 8.50 -19.43 6.00
CA VAL A 189 7.96 -18.09 6.21
C VAL A 189 8.55 -17.43 7.45
N LEU A 190 8.76 -16.12 7.39
CA LEU A 190 9.02 -15.26 8.54
C LEU A 190 7.66 -14.81 9.11
N GLU A 191 7.32 -15.21 10.33
CA GLU A 191 6.06 -14.81 10.95
C GLU A 191 6.24 -13.61 11.87
N LEU A 192 5.40 -12.59 11.66
CA LEU A 192 5.53 -11.27 12.25
C LEU A 192 4.19 -10.83 12.86
N ASN A 193 4.25 -10.14 13.99
CA ASN A 193 3.11 -9.46 14.61
C ASN A 193 3.33 -7.95 14.46
N VAL A 194 2.37 -7.25 13.87
CA VAL A 194 2.43 -5.81 13.65
C VAL A 194 1.31 -5.13 14.42
N ALA A 195 1.68 -4.20 15.28
CA ALA A 195 0.77 -3.35 16.03
C ALA A 195 0.46 -2.07 15.26
N LEU A 196 -0.83 -1.84 14.98
CA LEU A 196 -1.32 -0.64 14.30
C LEU A 196 -2.25 0.15 15.22
N ALA A 197 -2.17 1.47 15.13
CA ALA A 197 -3.12 2.35 15.79
C ALA A 197 -4.50 2.18 15.13
N LYS A 198 -5.55 2.22 15.96
CA LYS A 198 -6.93 2.07 15.48
C LYS A 198 -7.34 3.19 14.54
N ASP A 199 -7.09 4.43 14.94
CA ASP A 199 -7.49 5.62 14.17
C ASP A 199 -6.76 5.67 12.83
N PHE A 200 -5.47 5.35 12.84
CA PHE A 200 -4.65 5.16 11.64
C PHE A 200 -5.26 4.13 10.68
N THR A 201 -5.56 2.93 11.19
CA THR A 201 -6.15 1.84 10.41
C THR A 201 -7.48 2.26 9.77
N CYS A 202 -8.34 2.92 10.53
CA CYS A 202 -9.60 3.44 10.03
C CYS A 202 -9.39 4.50 8.95
N ALA A 203 -8.45 5.43 9.13
CA ALA A 203 -8.16 6.47 8.16
C ALA A 203 -7.65 5.90 6.83
N VAL A 204 -6.73 4.93 6.86
CA VAL A 204 -6.24 4.25 5.65
C VAL A 204 -7.41 3.58 4.93
N PHE A 205 -8.23 2.82 5.65
CA PHE A 205 -9.41 2.18 5.08
C PHE A 205 -10.41 3.18 4.51
N ASP A 206 -10.70 4.27 5.21
CA ASP A 206 -11.63 5.30 4.77
C ASP A 206 -11.18 5.96 3.46
N SER A 207 -9.87 6.11 3.25
CA SER A 207 -9.33 6.61 1.99
C SER A 207 -9.55 5.64 0.80
N CYS A 208 -9.70 4.34 1.08
CA CYS A 208 -9.72 3.28 0.09
C CYS A 208 -11.08 2.58 -0.11
N LYS A 209 -11.98 2.60 0.87
CA LYS A 209 -13.16 1.72 0.94
C LYS A 209 -14.14 1.83 -0.23
N ASN A 210 -14.16 2.98 -0.92
CA ASN A 210 -15.03 3.20 -2.08
C ASN A 210 -14.29 3.03 -3.41
N THR A 211 -12.98 2.75 -3.41
CA THR A 211 -12.27 2.37 -4.64
C THR A 211 -12.90 1.10 -5.23
N ALA A 212 -12.87 0.96 -6.55
CA ALA A 212 -13.48 -0.19 -7.23
C ALA A 212 -13.00 -1.54 -6.66
N MET A 213 -11.71 -1.63 -6.34
CA MET A 213 -11.10 -2.86 -5.83
C MET A 213 -11.57 -3.20 -4.41
N ALA A 214 -11.58 -2.20 -3.51
CA ALA A 214 -12.03 -2.41 -2.14
C ALA A 214 -13.55 -2.64 -2.03
N SER A 215 -14.33 -1.96 -2.86
CA SER A 215 -15.80 -2.02 -2.82
C SER A 215 -16.37 -3.31 -3.39
N MET A 216 -15.71 -3.92 -4.39
CA MET A 216 -16.17 -5.18 -5.01
C MET A 216 -15.82 -6.41 -4.18
N ALA A 217 -14.70 -6.40 -3.45
CA ALA A 217 -14.26 -7.54 -2.66
C ALA A 217 -14.97 -7.59 -1.30
N ALA A 218 -15.83 -8.59 -1.07
CA ALA A 218 -16.52 -8.78 0.21
C ALA A 218 -15.55 -8.89 1.41
N ALA A 219 -14.38 -9.48 1.19
CA ALA A 219 -13.33 -9.61 2.20
C ALA A 219 -12.72 -8.26 2.63
N MET A 220 -12.87 -7.20 1.82
CA MET A 220 -12.30 -5.87 2.06
C MET A 220 -13.31 -4.88 2.65
N LYS A 221 -14.52 -5.29 3.02
CA LYS A 221 -15.58 -4.38 3.50
C LYS A 221 -15.35 -3.76 4.88
N SER A 222 -14.28 -4.15 5.57
CA SER A 222 -13.89 -3.59 6.87
C SER A 222 -12.41 -3.24 6.85
N SER A 223 -11.98 -2.32 7.72
CA SER A 223 -10.57 -1.96 7.86
C SER A 223 -9.69 -3.16 8.20
N LEU A 224 -10.18 -4.03 9.10
CA LEU A 224 -9.57 -5.32 9.43
C LEU A 224 -9.40 -6.22 8.21
N GLY A 225 -10.48 -6.44 7.45
CA GLY A 225 -10.47 -7.32 6.30
C GLY A 225 -9.61 -6.79 5.16
N PHE A 226 -9.66 -5.47 4.93
CA PHE A 226 -8.85 -4.77 3.94
C PHE A 226 -7.36 -4.90 4.21
N LEU A 227 -6.91 -4.56 5.42
CA LEU A 227 -5.48 -4.61 5.76
C LEU A 227 -4.97 -6.05 5.92
N ASN A 228 -5.77 -6.97 6.46
CA ASN A 228 -5.40 -8.40 6.46
C ASN A 228 -5.24 -8.93 5.03
N TYR A 229 -6.09 -8.50 4.09
CA TYR A 229 -5.92 -8.87 2.69
C TYR A 229 -4.59 -8.34 2.13
N GLN A 230 -4.24 -7.08 2.40
CA GLN A 230 -2.95 -6.52 1.95
C GLN A 230 -1.77 -7.36 2.46
N MET A 231 -1.82 -7.82 3.71
CA MET A 231 -0.74 -8.58 4.33
C MET A 231 -0.70 -10.06 3.92
N GLN A 232 -1.86 -10.69 3.73
CA GLN A 232 -1.91 -12.11 3.37
C GLN A 232 -1.51 -12.37 1.91
N VAL A 233 -1.74 -11.41 1.01
CA VAL A 233 -1.28 -11.53 -0.38
C VAL A 233 0.25 -11.36 -0.48
N GLY A 234 0.88 -10.62 0.44
CA GLY A 234 2.35 -10.55 0.56
C GLY A 234 2.98 -11.88 0.99
N ALA A 235 2.25 -12.71 1.74
CA ALA A 235 2.76 -13.98 2.27
C ALA A 235 3.02 -15.07 1.23
N VAL A 236 2.20 -15.11 0.17
CA VAL A 236 2.20 -16.21 -0.80
C VAL A 236 3.29 -16.04 -1.88
N GLY A 237 3.94 -14.86 -1.97
CA GLY A 237 5.04 -14.60 -2.91
C GLY A 237 6.40 -14.29 -2.26
N HIS A 238 6.42 -13.81 -1.01
CA HIS A 238 7.64 -13.25 -0.40
C HIS A 238 8.07 -13.91 0.92
N GLY A 239 7.39 -14.96 1.37
CA GLY A 239 7.78 -15.69 2.57
C GLY A 239 7.60 -14.90 3.88
N GLU A 240 6.68 -13.94 3.93
CA GLU A 240 6.34 -13.18 5.15
C GLU A 240 4.89 -13.40 5.57
N TYR A 241 4.65 -13.86 6.79
CA TYR A 241 3.30 -13.98 7.32
C TYR A 241 3.06 -12.94 8.42
N ILE A 242 2.41 -11.84 8.04
CA ILE A 242 2.15 -10.71 8.95
C ILE A 242 0.76 -10.86 9.59
N THR A 243 0.73 -10.91 10.91
CA THR A 243 -0.48 -10.85 11.74
C THR A 243 -0.63 -9.44 12.31
N MET A 244 -1.76 -8.80 12.03
CA MET A 244 -2.00 -7.43 12.49
C MET A 244 -2.82 -7.36 13.78
N HIS A 245 -2.44 -6.42 14.65
CA HIS A 245 -3.14 -6.07 15.88
C HIS A 245 -3.59 -4.60 15.83
N PHE A 246 -4.90 -4.37 15.76
CA PHE A 246 -5.48 -3.05 15.40
C PHE A 246 -5.92 -2.17 16.57
N ASN A 247 -5.54 -2.52 17.80
CA ASN A 247 -5.94 -1.82 19.02
C ASN A 247 -4.75 -1.59 19.95
N ALA A 248 -3.59 -1.34 19.36
CA ALA A 248 -2.39 -1.02 20.11
C ALA A 248 -2.40 0.47 20.52
N THR A 249 -1.73 0.77 21.62
CA THR A 249 -1.55 2.14 22.09
C THR A 249 -0.60 2.90 21.14
N LYS A 250 -0.77 4.22 21.03
CA LYS A 250 -0.05 5.04 20.04
C LYS A 250 1.48 4.97 20.18
N ASP A 251 1.97 4.76 21.40
CA ASP A 251 3.39 4.60 21.74
C ASP A 251 4.01 3.25 21.34
N LYS A 252 3.20 2.27 20.91
CA LYS A 252 3.63 0.92 20.52
C LYS A 252 3.02 0.49 19.20
N SER A 253 2.63 1.44 18.38
CA SER A 253 1.97 1.16 17.13
C SER A 253 2.48 2.04 16.02
N PHE A 254 2.49 1.46 14.82
CA PHE A 254 2.78 2.21 13.63
C PHE A 254 1.61 3.13 13.28
N ASP A 255 1.94 4.39 13.01
CA ASP A 255 1.03 5.45 12.60
C ASP A 255 1.81 6.44 11.71
N TYR A 256 1.14 7.00 10.71
CA TYR A 256 1.63 8.12 9.92
C TYR A 256 0.44 9.01 9.52
N ASP A 257 0.72 10.23 9.08
CA ASP A 257 -0.35 11.14 8.64
C ASP A 257 -1.01 10.67 7.34
N VAL A 258 -2.25 10.19 7.45
CA VAL A 258 -3.00 9.60 6.35
C VAL A 258 -3.66 10.67 5.48
N LEU A 259 -3.36 10.65 4.18
CA LEU A 259 -3.98 11.56 3.21
C LEU A 259 -5.48 11.29 3.13
N LYS A 260 -6.29 12.33 3.36
CA LYS A 260 -7.75 12.23 3.28
C LYS A 260 -8.17 12.20 1.82
N CYS A 261 -9.07 11.29 1.44
CA CYS A 261 -9.47 11.16 0.03
C CYS A 261 -10.22 12.39 -0.52
N SER A 262 -10.85 13.21 0.35
CA SER A 262 -11.61 14.39 -0.07
C SER A 262 -10.76 15.65 -0.28
N ASN A 263 -9.65 15.77 0.44
CA ASN A 263 -8.70 16.86 0.27
C ASN A 263 -7.35 16.43 0.84
N TYR A 264 -6.36 16.35 -0.05
CA TYR A 264 -4.97 16.02 0.27
C TYR A 264 -4.03 17.08 -0.31
N SER A 265 -4.39 18.36 -0.17
CA SER A 265 -3.63 19.49 -0.72
C SER A 265 -2.25 19.66 -0.05
N GLU A 266 -2.06 19.10 1.16
CA GLU A 266 -0.78 19.03 1.86
C GLU A 266 0.34 18.39 1.02
N VAL A 267 -0.02 17.54 0.04
CA VAL A 267 0.96 16.93 -0.86
C VAL A 267 1.67 17.93 -1.76
N VAL A 268 1.17 19.16 -1.90
CA VAL A 268 1.88 20.21 -2.65
C VAL A 268 3.18 20.58 -1.97
N GLU A 269 3.20 20.61 -0.63
CA GLU A 269 4.37 20.98 0.16
C GLU A 269 5.24 19.77 0.49
N ASN A 270 4.63 18.62 0.81
CA ASN A 270 5.34 17.44 1.28
C ASN A 270 5.58 16.36 0.19
N ARG A 271 5.35 16.65 -1.10
CA ARG A 271 5.48 15.66 -2.19
C ARG A 271 6.78 14.84 -2.12
N GLN A 272 7.90 15.47 -1.77
CA GLN A 272 9.20 14.83 -1.76
C GLN A 272 9.36 13.75 -0.68
N SER A 273 8.56 13.77 0.39
CA SER A 273 8.57 12.74 1.42
C SER A 273 7.67 11.55 1.08
N LEU A 274 6.73 11.72 0.13
CA LEU A 274 5.87 10.64 -0.33
C LEU A 274 6.67 9.54 -1.05
N PRO A 275 6.12 8.31 -1.12
CA PRO A 275 6.77 7.24 -1.83
C PRO A 275 7.02 7.64 -3.29
N THR A 276 8.17 7.31 -3.84
CA THR A 276 8.60 7.81 -5.17
C THR A 276 7.58 7.48 -6.25
N GLN A 277 6.96 6.30 -6.20
CA GLN A 277 5.86 5.95 -7.10
C GLN A 277 4.59 6.80 -6.88
N ALA A 278 4.25 7.13 -5.63
CA ALA A 278 3.12 8.00 -5.32
C ALA A 278 3.32 9.42 -5.88
N GLN A 279 4.56 9.91 -5.90
CA GLN A 279 4.90 11.22 -6.49
C GLN A 279 4.58 11.31 -7.98
N LEU A 280 4.35 10.19 -8.67
CA LEU A 280 4.04 10.11 -10.10
C LEU A 280 2.54 9.93 -10.38
N LEU A 281 1.71 9.80 -9.34
CA LEU A 281 0.26 9.69 -9.48
C LEU A 281 -0.34 10.98 -10.05
N GLU A 282 -1.33 10.85 -10.92
CA GLU A 282 -1.86 11.95 -11.74
C GLU A 282 -2.25 13.16 -10.89
N SER A 283 -3.07 12.97 -9.86
CA SER A 283 -3.56 14.05 -9.03
C SER A 283 -2.46 14.66 -8.15
N ILE A 284 -1.50 13.84 -7.69
CA ILE A 284 -0.37 14.27 -6.85
C ILE A 284 0.63 15.07 -7.69
N THR A 285 0.82 14.70 -8.96
CA THR A 285 1.73 15.41 -9.87
C THR A 285 1.21 16.78 -10.27
N SER A 286 -0.12 16.96 -10.30
CA SER A 286 -0.75 18.23 -10.67
C SER A 286 -0.33 19.35 -9.73
N LYS A 287 -0.21 20.56 -10.27
CA LYS A 287 0.03 21.77 -9.46
C LYS A 287 -1.25 22.39 -8.93
N ALA A 288 -2.41 22.00 -9.48
CA ALA A 288 -3.68 22.52 -9.01
C ALA A 288 -4.07 21.86 -7.67
N THR A 289 -4.57 22.68 -6.75
CA THR A 289 -5.16 22.23 -5.48
C THR A 289 -6.49 21.53 -5.72
N ASP A 290 -7.24 21.93 -6.74
CA ASP A 290 -8.56 21.38 -7.05
C ASP A 290 -8.48 19.93 -7.55
N ASP A 291 -7.31 19.51 -8.03
CA ASP A 291 -7.04 18.12 -8.39
C ASP A 291 -6.74 17.25 -7.16
N LYS A 292 -6.50 17.83 -5.98
CA LYS A 292 -6.12 17.13 -4.73
C LYS A 292 -7.31 16.54 -3.99
N GLN A 293 -8.19 15.89 -4.75
CA GLN A 293 -9.36 15.18 -4.27
C GLN A 293 -9.59 13.95 -5.13
N CYS A 294 -10.08 12.88 -4.53
CA CYS A 294 -10.42 11.67 -5.27
C CYS A 294 -11.81 11.81 -5.91
N PRO A 295 -12.07 11.14 -7.05
CA PRO A 295 -13.39 11.15 -7.66
C PRO A 295 -14.48 10.69 -6.67
N CYS A 296 -15.68 11.27 -6.75
CA CYS A 296 -16.81 10.96 -5.88
C CYS A 296 -17.11 9.45 -5.78
N GLY A 297 -17.01 8.72 -6.91
CA GLY A 297 -17.19 7.25 -6.92
C GLY A 297 -16.15 6.49 -6.08
N ALA A 298 -14.95 7.04 -5.91
CA ALA A 298 -13.86 6.45 -5.13
C ALA A 298 -13.72 7.05 -3.72
N CYS A 299 -14.41 8.17 -3.44
CA CYS A 299 -14.42 8.86 -2.16
C CYS A 299 -15.75 9.59 -1.95
N ARG A 300 -16.62 9.01 -1.09
CA ARG A 300 -17.92 9.61 -0.77
C ARG A 300 -17.81 11.02 -0.23
N ALA A 301 -16.80 11.30 0.60
CA ALA A 301 -16.61 12.62 1.19
C ALA A 301 -16.36 13.72 0.13
N THR A 302 -15.87 13.38 -1.07
CA THR A 302 -15.79 14.35 -2.18
C THR A 302 -17.17 14.66 -2.77
N CYS A 303 -18.13 13.73 -2.73
CA CYS A 303 -19.48 13.99 -3.20
C CYS A 303 -20.19 15.03 -2.31
N ASP A 304 -19.97 14.94 -1.00
CA ASP A 304 -20.63 15.79 0.00
C ASP A 304 -20.11 17.25 -0.04
N THR A 305 -18.90 17.47 -0.56
CA THR A 305 -18.31 18.81 -0.71
C THR A 305 -18.78 19.53 -1.99
N HIS A 306 -19.24 18.81 -3.02
CA HIS A 306 -19.75 19.39 -4.27
C HIS A 306 -21.24 19.77 -4.16
N THR A 307 -21.51 20.93 -3.56
CA THR A 307 -22.85 21.57 -3.53
C THR A 307 -23.11 22.40 -4.79
N SER A 308 -22.96 21.80 -5.98
CA SER A 308 -23.30 22.47 -7.24
C SER A 308 -24.73 22.16 -7.63
N GLY A 309 -25.59 23.18 -7.65
CA GLY A 309 -27.00 23.07 -8.01
C GLY A 309 -27.23 22.48 -9.39
N GLY A 310 -27.68 21.23 -9.45
CA GLY A 310 -28.11 20.56 -10.68
C GLY A 310 -27.97 19.04 -10.56
N SER A 311 -29.10 18.32 -10.53
CA SER A 311 -29.21 16.85 -10.47
C SER A 311 -28.41 16.17 -9.35
N HIS A 312 -29.09 15.99 -8.22
CA HIS A 312 -28.68 15.25 -7.03
C HIS A 312 -28.21 13.82 -7.38
N ILE A 313 -26.89 13.60 -7.31
CA ILE A 313 -26.34 12.25 -7.19
C ILE A 313 -26.62 11.81 -5.75
N HIS A 314 -27.73 11.09 -5.56
CA HIS A 314 -28.05 10.46 -4.29
C HIS A 314 -27.16 9.23 -4.11
N VAL A 315 -26.21 9.32 -3.19
CA VAL A 315 -25.49 8.16 -2.69
C VAL A 315 -26.48 7.36 -1.83
N VAL A 316 -26.85 6.17 -2.30
CA VAL A 316 -27.71 5.25 -1.56
C VAL A 316 -26.81 4.43 -0.63
N ASP A 317 -27.13 4.38 0.67
CA ASP A 317 -26.32 3.68 1.67
C ASP A 317 -26.29 2.16 1.47
N ASP A 318 -27.28 1.62 0.74
CA ASP A 318 -27.33 0.23 0.36
C ASP A 318 -26.73 -0.01 -1.03
N PRO A 319 -25.86 -1.02 -1.22
CA PRO A 319 -25.46 -1.43 -2.55
C PRO A 319 -26.73 -1.73 -3.36
N ILE A 320 -26.74 -1.29 -4.62
CA ILE A 320 -27.76 -1.65 -5.60
C ILE A 320 -27.94 -3.16 -5.52
N SER A 321 -29.05 -3.63 -4.92
CA SER A 321 -29.34 -5.05 -4.79
C SER A 321 -29.27 -5.68 -6.19
N MET A 322 -28.87 -6.95 -6.32
CA MET A 322 -28.97 -7.68 -7.60
C MET A 322 -30.39 -7.62 -8.22
N LEU A 323 -31.41 -7.31 -7.40
CA LEU A 323 -32.80 -7.16 -7.80
C LEU A 323 -33.21 -5.70 -8.07
N SER A 324 -32.34 -4.73 -7.84
CA SER A 324 -32.57 -3.33 -8.18
C SER A 324 -32.42 -3.15 -9.71
N GLY A 325 -33.57 -3.27 -10.38
CA GLY A 325 -33.69 -3.39 -11.84
C GLY A 325 -34.59 -4.56 -12.24
N PHE A 326 -34.83 -5.50 -11.32
CA PHE A 326 -35.75 -6.62 -11.48
C PHE A 326 -37.19 -6.15 -11.23
N SER A 327 -37.84 -5.67 -12.28
CA SER A 327 -39.27 -5.34 -12.21
C SER A 327 -40.08 -6.63 -12.06
N THR A 328 -40.45 -6.97 -10.83
CA THR A 328 -41.30 -8.14 -10.50
C THR A 328 -42.59 -8.16 -11.31
N LYS A 329 -43.13 -6.98 -11.65
CA LYS A 329 -44.29 -6.84 -12.53
C LYS A 329 -44.00 -7.31 -13.97
N LEU A 330 -42.84 -6.95 -14.51
CA LEU A 330 -42.46 -7.29 -15.89
C LEU A 330 -42.13 -8.79 -16.01
N VAL A 331 -41.47 -9.34 -14.99
CA VAL A 331 -41.19 -10.78 -14.89
C VAL A 331 -42.49 -11.57 -14.71
N ALA A 332 -43.38 -11.17 -13.81
CA ALA A 332 -44.67 -11.82 -13.63
C ALA A 332 -45.54 -11.75 -14.91
N ALA A 333 -45.50 -10.63 -15.64
CA ALA A 333 -46.20 -10.50 -16.91
C ALA A 333 -45.64 -11.44 -17.99
N ALA A 334 -44.31 -11.52 -18.13
CA ALA A 334 -43.65 -12.39 -19.10
C ALA A 334 -43.93 -13.88 -18.81
N TYR A 335 -43.78 -14.32 -17.56
CA TYR A 335 -44.07 -15.70 -17.17
C TYR A 335 -45.58 -16.00 -17.21
N GLY A 336 -46.44 -15.04 -16.85
CA GLY A 336 -47.89 -15.17 -17.00
C GLY A 336 -48.32 -15.35 -18.45
N LEU A 337 -47.74 -14.58 -19.38
CA LEU A 337 -47.99 -14.73 -20.82
C LEU A 337 -47.50 -16.09 -21.34
N LEU A 338 -46.36 -16.59 -20.88
CA LEU A 338 -45.87 -17.92 -21.24
C LEU A 338 -46.80 -19.04 -20.76
N VAL A 339 -47.33 -18.94 -19.55
CA VAL A 339 -48.30 -19.92 -19.02
C VAL A 339 -49.61 -19.87 -19.81
N ILE A 340 -50.12 -18.68 -20.12
CA ILE A 340 -51.30 -18.51 -20.96
C ILE A 340 -51.05 -19.11 -22.34
N PHE A 341 -49.91 -18.80 -22.97
CA PHE A 341 -49.54 -19.32 -24.27
C PHE A 341 -49.42 -20.85 -24.26
N ALA A 342 -48.82 -21.44 -23.24
CA ALA A 342 -48.74 -22.89 -23.07
C ALA A 342 -50.12 -23.55 -22.88
N PHE A 343 -51.02 -22.90 -22.14
CA PHE A 343 -52.40 -23.38 -21.95
C PHE A 343 -53.20 -23.32 -23.25
N PHE A 344 -53.10 -22.22 -24.00
CA PHE A 344 -53.75 -22.09 -25.30
C PHE A 344 -53.15 -23.04 -26.33
N TRP A 345 -51.83 -23.24 -26.32
CA TRP A 345 -51.15 -24.19 -27.19
C TRP A 345 -51.58 -25.63 -26.91
N LYS A 346 -51.76 -25.99 -25.64
CA LYS A 346 -52.26 -27.32 -25.25
C LYS A 346 -53.72 -27.52 -25.69
N LYS A 347 -54.56 -26.50 -25.50
CA LYS A 347 -55.98 -26.52 -25.91
C LYS A 347 -56.19 -26.50 -27.43
N TRP A 348 -55.19 -26.10 -28.20
CA TRP A 348 -55.21 -26.15 -29.67
C TRP A 348 -54.72 -27.49 -30.23
N LYS A 349 -54.10 -28.32 -29.38
CA LYS A 349 -53.53 -29.63 -29.75
C LYS A 349 -54.45 -30.80 -29.38
N ASP A 350 -55.44 -30.56 -28.51
CA ASP A 350 -56.56 -31.45 -28.18
C ASP A 350 -57.79 -31.08 -29.04
#